data_AF-A0A975PLB3-F1
#
_entry.id   AF-A0A975PLB3-F1
#
_cell.length_a   1.000
_cell.length_b   1.000
_cell.length_c   1.000
_cell.angle_alpha   90.00
_cell.angle_beta   90.00
_cell.angle_gamma   90.00
#
_symmetry.space_group_name_H-M   'P 1'
#
loop_
_entity.id
_entity.type
_entity.pdbx_description
1 polymer ?
#
loop_
_entity_poly.entity_id
_entity_poly.type
_entity_poly.pdbx_seq_one_letter_code
_entity_poly.pdbx_strand_id
1 'polypeptide(L)'
;MTLFALLYIVLTLGGVAALAAMILRIGTMLGDCPQSRATARAAAVTIATGFAAIGTGGVILIGAGLPLLANVPFAGFLGITGLAALCLGLGFTHAVHVLRALMQDAGAKAA
;
A
#
# COMPACT_ATOMS: atom_id res chain seq x y z
N MET A 1 -6.55 16.20 -20.61
CA MET A 1 -6.75 14.86 -19.99
C MET A 1 -5.46 14.08 -19.81
N THR A 2 -4.60 13.97 -20.83
CA THR A 2 -3.34 13.17 -20.76
C THR A 2 -2.41 13.59 -19.61
N LEU A 3 -2.24 14.89 -19.38
CA LEU A 3 -1.44 15.40 -18.25
C LEU A 3 -1.98 14.95 -16.88
N PHE A 4 -3.29 15.03 -16.66
CA PHE A 4 -3.92 14.59 -15.40
C PHE A 4 -3.80 13.09 -15.20
N ALA A 5 -3.91 12.30 -16.27
CA ALA A 5 -3.71 10.85 -16.20
C ALA A 5 -2.25 10.51 -15.84
N LEU A 6 -1.27 11.19 -16.44
CA LEU A 6 0.15 11.02 -16.09
C LEU A 6 0.43 11.38 -14.63
N LEU A 7 -0.05 12.53 -14.17
CA LEU A 7 0.08 12.96 -12.78
C LEU A 7 -0.54 11.94 -11.82
N TYR A 8 -1.75 11.46 -12.14
CA TYR A 8 -2.44 10.46 -11.34
C TYR A 8 -1.60 9.19 -11.19
N ILE A 9 -1.14 8.64 -12.31
CA ILE A 9 -0.34 7.41 -12.36
C ILE A 9 0.95 7.58 -11.54
N VAL A 10 1.72 8.65 -11.78
CA VAL A 10 2.99 8.88 -11.06
C VAL A 10 2.76 9.02 -9.56
N LEU A 11 1.75 9.78 -9.14
CA LEU A 11 1.49 10.06 -7.74
C LEU A 11 1.01 8.80 -6.98
N THR A 12 0.10 8.04 -7.59
CA THR A 12 -0.53 6.88 -6.95
C THR A 12 0.38 5.65 -6.98
N LEU A 13 1.06 5.36 -8.08
CA LEU A 13 2.07 4.29 -8.12
C LEU A 13 3.27 4.62 -7.23
N GLY A 14 3.69 5.90 -7.22
CA GLY A 14 4.68 6.39 -6.27
C GLY A 14 4.22 6.15 -4.82
N GLY A 15 2.96 6.41 -4.52
CA GLY A 15 2.34 6.11 -3.22
C GLY A 15 2.34 4.61 -2.89
N VAL A 16 1.94 3.74 -3.82
CA VAL A 16 1.99 2.28 -3.64
C VAL A 16 3.41 1.82 -3.32
N ALA A 17 4.40 2.25 -4.11
CA ALA A 17 5.80 1.89 -3.92
C ALA A 17 6.34 2.40 -2.57
N ALA A 18 6.04 3.66 -2.21
CA ALA A 18 6.48 4.25 -0.95
C ALA A 18 5.88 3.52 0.27
N LEU A 19 4.58 3.20 0.24
CA LEU A 19 3.91 2.48 1.31
C LEU A 19 4.38 1.03 1.41
N ALA A 20 4.59 0.34 0.27
CA ALA A 20 5.17 -1.00 0.25
C ALA A 20 6.59 -1.00 0.86
N ALA A 21 7.42 -0.01 0.52
CA ALA A 21 8.73 0.16 1.12
C ALA A 21 8.66 0.41 2.64
N MET A 22 7.67 1.18 3.11
CA MET A 22 7.43 1.36 4.54
C MET A 22 7.01 0.05 5.24
N ILE A 23 6.17 -0.78 4.63
CA ILE A 23 5.81 -2.11 5.19
C ILE A 23 7.07 -2.96 5.39
N LEU A 24 7.95 -3.02 4.38
CA LEU A 24 9.22 -3.75 4.47
C LEU A 24 10.10 -3.19 5.60
N ARG A 25 10.20 -1.86 5.71
CA ARG A 25 10.98 -1.19 6.76
C ARG A 25 10.44 -1.49 8.16
N ILE A 26 9.12 -1.49 8.33
CA ILE A 26 8.48 -1.88 9.60
C ILE A 26 8.79 -3.35 9.93
N GLY A 27 8.74 -4.24 8.94
CA GLY A 27 9.12 -5.64 9.11
C GLY A 27 10.56 -5.83 9.59
N THR A 28 11.49 -5.01 9.09
CA THR A 28 12.88 -5.04 9.57
C THR A 28 13.05 -4.54 11.00
N MET A 29 12.29 -3.53 11.42
CA MET A 29 12.32 -3.01 12.80
C MET A 29 11.68 -3.96 13.81
N LEU A 30 10.67 -4.74 13.41
CA LEU A 30 10.02 -5.71 14.27
C LEU A 30 10.84 -7.01 14.47
N GLY A 31 11.86 -7.24 13.63
CA GLY A 31 12.69 -8.45 13.63
C GLY A 31 13.96 -8.38 14.46
N ASP A 32 14.06 -7.48 15.45
CA ASP A 32 15.27 -7.28 16.26
C ASP A 32 15.64 -8.50 17.12
N CYS A 33 14.69 -9.39 17.44
CA CYS A 33 14.99 -10.66 18.08
C CYS A 33 15.46 -11.70 17.05
N PRO A 34 16.62 -12.36 17.23
CA PRO A 34 17.19 -13.30 16.25
C PRO A 34 16.26 -14.49 15.94
N GLN A 35 15.43 -14.89 16.90
CA GLN A 35 14.48 -16.00 16.74
C GLN A 35 13.22 -15.62 15.92
N SER A 36 12.79 -14.35 15.93
CA SER A 36 11.63 -13.87 15.16
C SER A 36 12.01 -13.20 13.83
N ARG A 37 13.30 -13.01 13.55
CA ARG A 37 13.79 -12.29 12.38
C ARG A 37 13.35 -12.90 11.04
N ALA A 38 13.40 -14.23 10.93
CA ALA A 38 13.04 -14.94 9.72
C ALA A 38 11.53 -14.84 9.44
N THR A 39 10.70 -15.00 10.47
CA THR A 39 9.24 -14.90 10.37
C THR A 39 8.80 -13.47 10.10
N ALA A 40 9.41 -12.47 10.76
CA ALA A 40 9.17 -11.04 10.51
C ALA A 40 9.42 -10.66 9.06
N ARG A 41 10.56 -11.09 8.51
CA ARG A 41 10.95 -10.77 7.13
C ARG A 41 10.05 -11.47 6.11
N ALA A 42 9.74 -12.75 6.32
CA ALA A 42 8.87 -13.50 5.42
C ALA A 42 7.44 -12.92 5.40
N ALA A 43 6.91 -12.56 6.57
CA ALA A 43 5.59 -11.91 6.68
C ALA A 43 5.59 -10.54 5.99
N ALA A 44 6.60 -9.70 6.26
CA ALA A 44 6.68 -8.36 5.68
C ALA A 44 6.79 -8.39 4.16
N VAL A 45 7.60 -9.30 3.58
CA VAL A 45 7.71 -9.45 2.13
C VAL A 45 6.37 -9.90 1.53
N THR A 46 5.74 -10.93 2.09
CA THR A 46 4.45 -11.43 1.60
C THR A 46 3.36 -10.35 1.62
N ILE A 47 3.26 -9.61 2.73
CA ILE A 47 2.29 -8.53 2.88
C ILE A 47 2.61 -7.38 1.92
N ALA A 48 3.88 -6.97 1.80
CA ALA A 48 4.27 -5.90 0.89
C ALA A 48 4.01 -6.28 -0.58
N THR A 49 4.27 -7.53 -0.98
CA THR A 49 3.98 -8.01 -2.34
C THR A 49 2.48 -8.03 -2.63
N GLY A 50 1.66 -8.49 -1.68
CA GLY A 50 0.20 -8.46 -1.82
C GLY A 50 -0.34 -7.03 -1.91
N PHE A 51 0.16 -6.14 -1.05
CA PHE A 51 -0.20 -4.71 -1.09
C PHE A 51 0.20 -4.06 -2.41
N ALA A 52 1.39 -4.36 -2.95
CA ALA A 52 1.81 -3.82 -4.24
C ALA A 52 0.95 -4.35 -5.40
N ALA A 53 0.65 -5.65 -5.43
CA ALA A 53 -0.19 -6.27 -6.46
C ALA A 53 -1.64 -5.73 -6.43
N ILE A 54 -2.25 -5.66 -5.24
CA ILE A 54 -3.62 -5.16 -5.07
C ILE A 54 -3.66 -3.65 -5.26
N GLY A 55 -2.69 -2.92 -4.71
CA GLY A 55 -2.60 -1.47 -4.78
C GLY A 55 -2.42 -0.97 -6.21
N THR A 56 -1.55 -1.61 -7.00
CA THR A 56 -1.39 -1.29 -8.42
C THR A 56 -2.68 -1.55 -9.20
N GLY A 57 -3.32 -2.70 -9.01
CA GLY A 57 -4.61 -3.01 -9.63
C GLY A 57 -5.72 -2.03 -9.26
N GLY A 58 -5.83 -1.66 -7.98
CA GLY A 58 -6.80 -0.69 -7.49
C GLY A 58 -6.59 0.70 -8.07
N VAL A 59 -5.33 1.16 -8.15
CA VAL A 59 -4.97 2.42 -8.80
C VAL A 59 -5.35 2.44 -10.28
N ILE A 60 -5.06 1.36 -11.02
CA ILE A 60 -5.42 1.28 -12.44
C ILE A 60 -6.95 1.32 -12.61
N LEU A 61 -7.68 0.57 -11.77
CA LEU A 61 -9.14 0.51 -11.81
C LEU A 61 -9.78 1.86 -11.49
N ILE A 62 -9.31 2.54 -10.44
CA ILE A 62 -9.80 3.86 -10.04
C ILE A 62 -9.46 4.90 -11.12
N GLY A 63 -8.24 4.85 -11.65
CA GLY A 63 -7.78 5.71 -12.75
C GLY A 63 -8.55 5.53 -14.05
N ALA A 64 -9.07 4.34 -14.33
CA ALA A 64 -9.94 4.08 -15.48
C ALA A 64 -11.25 4.90 -15.44
N GLY A 65 -11.59 5.47 -14.29
CA GLY A 65 -12.70 6.41 -14.14
C GLY A 65 -12.44 7.82 -14.67
N LEU A 66 -11.18 8.25 -14.85
CA LEU A 66 -10.83 9.61 -15.29
C LEU A 66 -11.55 10.06 -16.59
N PRO A 67 -11.63 9.22 -17.64
CA PRO A 67 -12.31 9.58 -18.89
C PRO A 67 -13.79 9.89 -18.71
N LEU A 68 -14.47 9.26 -17.73
CA LEU A 68 -15.89 9.52 -17.47
C LEU A 68 -16.13 10.94 -16.92
N LEU A 69 -15.10 11.56 -16.31
CA LEU A 69 -15.17 12.91 -15.74
C LEU A 69 -14.53 13.97 -16.67
N ALA A 70 -14.49 13.70 -17.99
CA ALA A 70 -13.92 14.57 -19.00
C ALA A 70 -14.44 16.02 -18.96
N ASN A 71 -15.70 16.22 -18.61
CA ASN A 71 -16.35 17.55 -18.58
C ASN A 71 -15.96 18.41 -17.37
N VAL A 72 -15.40 17.81 -16.31
CA VAL A 72 -14.99 18.48 -15.07
C VAL A 72 -13.59 17.99 -14.63
N PRO A 73 -12.55 18.21 -15.45
CA PRO A 73 -11.29 17.49 -15.35
C PRO A 73 -10.54 17.73 -14.04
N PHE A 74 -10.57 18.95 -13.51
CA PHE A 74 -9.88 19.28 -12.25
C PHE A 74 -10.55 18.63 -11.03
N ALA A 75 -11.87 18.77 -10.92
CA ALA A 75 -12.64 18.16 -9.83
C ALA A 75 -12.57 16.62 -9.88
N GLY A 76 -12.67 16.05 -11.09
CA GLY A 76 -12.56 14.61 -11.28
C GLY A 76 -11.17 14.06 -10.94
N PHE A 77 -10.11 14.75 -11.35
CA PHE A 77 -8.75 14.40 -10.95
C PHE A 77 -8.58 14.41 -9.43
N LEU A 78 -9.05 15.46 -8.75
CA LEU A 78 -8.93 15.58 -7.30
C LEU A 78 -9.71 14.49 -6.56
N GLY A 79 -10.94 14.21 -6.99
CA GLY A 79 -11.79 13.17 -6.41
C GLY A 79 -11.21 11.76 -6.56
N ILE A 80 -10.76 11.40 -7.76
CA ILE A 80 -10.21 10.08 -8.06
C ILE A 80 -8.85 9.86 -7.38
N THR A 81 -8.01 10.89 -7.35
CA THR A 81 -6.72 10.85 -6.63
C THR A 81 -6.93 10.75 -5.13
N GLY A 82 -7.86 11.53 -4.57
CA GLY A 82 -8.21 11.47 -3.15
C GLY A 82 -8.77 10.10 -2.75
N LEU A 83 -9.66 9.53 -3.57
CA LEU A 83 -10.19 8.18 -3.36
C LEU A 83 -9.08 7.13 -3.37
N ALA A 84 -8.19 7.17 -4.37
CA ALA A 84 -7.04 6.27 -4.44
C ALA A 84 -6.14 6.40 -3.21
N ALA A 85 -5.83 7.62 -2.78
CA ALA A 85 -5.02 7.86 -1.59
C ALA A 85 -5.67 7.33 -0.30
N LEU A 86 -6.98 7.50 -0.14
CA LEU A 86 -7.73 6.93 0.98
C LEU A 86 -7.68 5.40 0.96
N CYS A 87 -7.95 4.75 -0.18
CA CYS A 87 -7.87 3.30 -0.30
C CYS A 87 -6.47 2.76 0.01
N LEU A 88 -5.42 3.43 -0.46
CA LEU A 88 -4.04 3.05 -0.17
C LEU A 88 -3.71 3.21 1.32
N GLY A 89 -4.14 4.31 1.96
CA GLY A 89 -3.94 4.54 3.39
C GLY A 89 -4.65 3.50 4.26
N LEU A 90 -5.90 3.14 3.91
CA LEU A 90 -6.66 2.10 4.60
C LEU A 90 -6.00 0.73 4.45
N GLY A 91 -5.60 0.35 3.22
CA GLY A 91 -4.89 -0.89 2.95
C GLY A 91 -3.55 -1.00 3.69
N PHE A 92 -2.79 0.10 3.74
CA PHE A 92 -1.52 0.17 4.47
C PHE A 92 -1.73 -0.01 5.97
N THR A 93 -2.73 0.68 6.55
CA THR A 93 -3.04 0.55 7.99
C THR A 93 -3.40 -0.87 8.36
N HIS A 94 -4.22 -1.54 7.54
CA HIS A 94 -4.56 -2.94 7.71
C HIS A 94 -3.32 -3.84 7.60
N ALA A 95 -2.46 -3.63 6.60
CA ALA A 95 -1.22 -4.37 6.42
C ALA A 95 -0.29 -4.30 7.64
N VAL A 96 -0.11 -3.09 8.21
CA VAL A 96 0.70 -2.88 9.42
C VAL A 96 0.08 -3.57 10.63
N HIS A 97 -1.25 -3.53 10.77
CA HIS A 97 -1.95 -4.19 11.86
C HIS A 97 -1.77 -5.71 11.83
N VAL A 98 -1.95 -6.32 10.64
CA VAL A 98 -1.71 -7.76 10.43
C VAL A 98 -0.25 -8.12 10.73
N LEU A 99 0.71 -7.32 10.25
CA LEU A 99 2.12 -7.57 10.52
C LEU A 99 2.43 -7.55 12.02
N ARG A 100 1.90 -6.58 12.78
CA ARG A 100 2.07 -6.52 14.24
C ARG A 100 1.44 -7.73 14.95
N ALA A 101 0.23 -8.12 14.55
CA ALA A 101 -0.46 -9.28 15.12
C ALA A 101 0.36 -10.58 14.91
N LEU A 102 0.93 -10.78 13.73
CA LEU A 102 1.81 -11.92 13.45
C LEU A 102 3.07 -11.93 14.32
N MET A 103 3.62 -10.76 14.62
CA MET A 103 4.80 -10.65 15.49
C MET A 103 4.49 -10.93 16.96
N GLN A 104 3.30 -10.53 17.42
CA GLN A 104 2.84 -10.88 18.77
C GLN A 104 2.61 -12.40 18.91
N ASP A 105 1.98 -13.03 17.91
CA ASP A 105 1.78 -14.48 17.89
C ASP A 105 3.11 -15.26 17.82
N ALA A 106 4.05 -14.79 16.99
CA ALA A 106 5.39 -15.38 16.91
C ALA A 106 6.16 -15.25 18.25
N GLY A 107 6.02 -14.12 18.94
CA GLY A 107 6.59 -13.92 20.28
C GLY A 107 5.97 -14.84 21.33
N ALA A 108 4.65 -15.01 21.32
CA ALA A 108 3.93 -15.88 22.25
C ALA A 108 4.29 -17.36 22.07
N LYS A 109 4.52 -17.83 20.84
CA LYS A 109 4.95 -19.22 20.54
C LYS A 109 6.41 -19.50 20.89
N ALA A 110 7.22 -18.47 21.13
CA ALA A 110 8.63 -18.58 21.47
C ALA A 110 8.91 -18.51 22.98
N ALA A 111 7.90 -18.18 23.79
CA ALA A 111 7.93 -18.16 25.26
C ALA A 111 7.46 -19.51 25.83
#